data_AF-A0A7V5EWW9-F1
#
_entry.id   AF-A0A7V5EWW9-F1
#
_cell.length_a   1.000
_cell.length_b   1.000
_cell.length_c   1.000
_cell.angle_alpha   90.00
_cell.angle_beta   90.00
_cell.angle_gamma   90.00
#
_symmetry.space_group_name_H-M   'P 1'
#
loop_
_entity.id
_entity.type
_entity.pdbx_description
1 polymer ?
#
loop_
_entity_poly.entity_id
_entity_poly.type
_entity_poly.pdbx_seq_one_letter_code
_entity_poly.pdbx_strand_id
1 'polypeptide(L)'
;MTKSIGILTAGGDAPALNAAIRAVGKAAIRSHGWNVVGFRDGFLGLVQDRFVRLGSDELSGILTLGGTVLGTSRIKPHRMEVGGRILDMTEAMIENFERHHLDALVCIGGGGTQKHAHR
;
A
#
# COMPACT_ATOMS: atom_id res chain seq x y z
N MET A 1 19.17 8.56 -9.99
CA MET A 1 18.80 8.06 -8.65
C MET A 1 17.71 7.03 -8.82
N THR A 2 17.78 5.92 -8.07
CA THR A 2 16.74 4.88 -8.09
C THR A 2 15.51 5.37 -7.34
N LYS A 3 14.32 5.22 -7.92
CA LYS A 3 13.06 5.59 -7.27
C LYS A 3 12.57 4.51 -6.31
N SER A 4 11.78 4.91 -5.32
CA SER A 4 11.11 4.01 -4.38
C SER A 4 9.60 4.24 -4.44
N ILE A 5 8.80 3.18 -4.56
CA ILE A 5 7.34 3.29 -4.57
C ILE A 5 6.72 2.43 -3.47
N GLY A 6 5.67 2.96 -2.84
CA GLY A 6 4.79 2.21 -1.95
C GLY A 6 3.63 1.59 -2.73
N ILE A 7 3.15 0.43 -2.32
CA ILE A 7 1.93 -0.21 -2.82
C ILE A 7 1.04 -0.56 -1.63
N LEU A 8 -0.24 -0.24 -1.72
CA LEU A 8 -1.24 -0.68 -0.74
C LEU A 8 -2.54 -1.12 -1.41
N THR A 9 -3.27 -2.01 -0.74
CA THR A 9 -4.65 -2.38 -1.08
C THR A 9 -5.59 -1.91 0.02
N ALA A 10 -6.61 -1.12 -0.35
CA ALA A 10 -7.58 -0.59 0.62
C ALA A 10 -9.02 -0.73 0.11
N GLY A 11 -9.97 -0.81 1.04
CA GLY A 11 -11.38 -1.01 0.74
C GLY A 11 -11.84 -2.46 0.82
N GLY A 12 -12.85 -2.82 0.02
CA GLY A 12 -13.32 -4.21 -0.10
C GLY A 12 -12.34 -5.07 -0.90
N ASP A 13 -12.22 -6.33 -0.51
CA ASP A 13 -11.40 -7.29 -1.23
C ASP A 13 -12.05 -7.68 -2.58
N ALA A 14 -11.24 -7.96 -3.58
CA ALA A 14 -11.67 -8.32 -4.93
C ALA A 14 -10.68 -9.30 -5.60
N PRO A 15 -11.16 -10.18 -6.49
CA PRO A 15 -10.26 -10.96 -7.34
C PRO A 15 -9.29 -10.04 -8.10
N ALA A 16 -8.09 -10.55 -8.39
CA ALA A 16 -7.02 -9.88 -9.14
C ALA A 16 -6.26 -8.74 -8.43
N LEU A 17 -6.52 -8.43 -7.16
CA LEU A 17 -5.68 -7.47 -6.41
C LEU A 17 -4.21 -7.93 -6.36
N ASN A 18 -3.96 -9.22 -6.15
CA ASN A 18 -2.62 -9.80 -6.22
C ASN A 18 -1.98 -9.66 -7.61
N ALA A 19 -2.77 -9.77 -8.67
CA ALA A 19 -2.28 -9.57 -10.03
C ALA A 19 -1.88 -8.12 -10.27
N ALA A 20 -2.63 -7.14 -9.74
CA ALA A 20 -2.28 -5.73 -9.80
C ALA A 20 -0.98 -5.42 -9.01
N ILE A 21 -0.86 -5.91 -7.76
CA ILE A 21 0.37 -5.79 -6.96
C ILE A 21 1.56 -6.36 -7.73
N ARG A 22 1.41 -7.56 -8.29
CA ARG A 22 2.46 -8.21 -9.08
C ARG A 22 2.84 -7.44 -10.32
N ALA A 23 1.86 -6.94 -11.08
CA ALA A 23 2.10 -6.20 -12.31
C ALA A 23 2.91 -4.94 -12.03
N VAL A 24 2.47 -4.12 -11.07
CA VAL A 24 3.16 -2.89 -10.66
C VAL A 24 4.56 -3.21 -10.12
N GLY A 25 4.67 -4.15 -9.18
CA GLY A 25 5.94 -4.50 -8.55
C GLY A 25 6.97 -5.05 -9.54
N LYS A 26 6.58 -5.99 -10.41
CA LYS A 26 7.50 -6.57 -11.41
C LYS A 26 7.90 -5.53 -12.46
N ALA A 27 7.01 -4.64 -12.88
CA ALA A 27 7.36 -3.56 -13.81
C ALA A 27 8.35 -2.57 -13.17
N ALA A 28 8.07 -2.10 -11.96
CA ALA A 28 8.96 -1.20 -11.22
C ALA A 28 10.37 -1.79 -11.04
N ILE A 29 10.47 -3.06 -10.62
CA ILE A 29 11.75 -3.72 -10.39
C ILE A 29 12.47 -4.02 -11.71
N ARG A 30 11.80 -4.67 -12.67
CA ARG A 30 12.49 -5.21 -13.86
C ARG A 30 12.73 -4.17 -14.95
N SER A 31 11.78 -3.26 -15.16
CA SER A 31 11.85 -2.28 -16.25
C SER A 31 12.54 -0.99 -15.81
N HIS A 32 12.51 -0.67 -14.51
CA HIS A 32 13.01 0.62 -14.02
C HIS A 32 14.04 0.51 -12.89
N GLY A 33 14.30 -0.69 -12.35
CA GLY A 33 15.24 -0.89 -11.26
C GLY A 33 14.82 -0.22 -9.95
N TRP A 34 13.53 0.06 -9.76
CA TRP A 34 12.99 0.77 -8.60
C TRP A 34 12.83 -0.15 -7.39
N ASN A 35 12.86 0.46 -6.19
CA ASN A 35 12.52 -0.20 -4.94
C ASN A 35 10.99 -0.22 -4.76
N VAL A 36 10.47 -1.30 -4.19
CA VAL A 36 9.03 -1.47 -3.97
C VAL A 36 8.76 -1.89 -2.52
N VAL A 37 7.91 -1.13 -1.84
CA VAL A 37 7.46 -1.40 -0.47
C VAL A 37 5.96 -1.68 -0.51
N GLY A 38 5.52 -2.80 0.08
CA GLY A 38 4.10 -3.12 0.25
C GLY A 38 3.63 -2.83 1.67
N PHE A 39 2.60 -2.01 1.84
CA PHE A 39 2.02 -1.70 3.15
C PHE A 39 0.84 -2.63 3.46
N ARG A 40 0.82 -3.17 4.68
CA ARG A 40 -0.16 -4.16 5.13
C ARG A 40 -1.49 -3.49 5.49
N ASP A 41 -2.61 -4.12 5.16
CA ASP A 41 -3.96 -3.65 5.51
C ASP A 41 -4.26 -2.21 5.10
N GLY A 42 -3.79 -1.81 3.91
CA GLY A 42 -4.09 -0.52 3.32
C GLY A 42 -3.45 0.66 4.07
N PHE A 43 -4.21 1.75 4.20
CA PHE A 43 -3.74 2.96 4.87
C PHE A 43 -3.39 2.73 6.35
N LEU A 44 -4.01 1.73 7.01
CA LEU A 44 -3.68 1.39 8.39
C LEU A 44 -2.22 0.98 8.55
N GLY A 45 -1.70 0.12 7.67
CA GLY A 45 -0.29 -0.27 7.75
C GLY A 45 0.66 0.86 7.38
N LEU A 46 0.28 1.77 6.50
CA LEU A 46 1.10 2.95 6.25
C LEU A 46 1.18 3.86 7.48
N VAL A 47 0.06 4.08 8.18
CA VAL A 47 0.04 4.85 9.45
C VAL A 47 0.84 4.16 10.55
N GLN A 48 0.77 2.83 10.64
CA GLN A 48 1.42 2.03 11.69
C GLN A 48 2.81 1.50 11.32
N ASP A 49 3.35 1.93 10.18
CA ASP A 49 4.61 1.43 9.62
C ASP A 49 4.70 -0.11 9.50
N ARG A 50 3.59 -0.75 9.12
CA ARG A 50 3.52 -2.20 8.87
C ARG A 50 3.72 -2.46 7.38
N PHE A 51 4.93 -2.85 7.01
CA PHE A 51 5.32 -3.03 5.61
C PHE A 51 6.07 -4.34 5.35
N VAL A 52 6.23 -4.67 4.07
CA VAL A 52 7.10 -5.72 3.55
C VAL A 52 7.82 -5.18 2.32
N ARG A 53 9.10 -5.52 2.14
CA ARG A 53 9.78 -5.23 0.87
C ARG A 53 9.30 -6.20 -0.19
N LEU A 54 8.87 -5.69 -1.34
CA LEU A 54 8.38 -6.52 -2.43
C LEU A 54 9.52 -6.79 -3.41
N GLY A 55 10.11 -7.98 -3.30
CA GLY A 55 11.13 -8.49 -4.19
C GLY A 55 10.59 -9.51 -5.19
N SER A 56 11.51 -10.27 -5.81
CA SER A 56 11.09 -11.28 -6.79
C SER A 56 10.29 -12.41 -6.17
N ASP A 57 10.58 -12.74 -4.91
CA ASP A 57 10.02 -13.88 -4.17
C ASP A 57 8.63 -13.54 -3.64
N GLU A 58 8.44 -12.37 -3.03
CA GLU A 58 7.14 -11.90 -2.53
C GLU A 58 6.12 -11.73 -3.66
N LEU A 59 6.60 -11.47 -4.88
CA LEU A 59 5.77 -11.31 -6.08
C LEU A 59 5.61 -12.60 -6.89
N SER A 60 6.22 -13.70 -6.45
CA SER A 60 6.09 -15.01 -7.10
C SER A 60 4.88 -15.76 -6.56
N GLY A 61 4.22 -16.57 -7.40
CA GLY A 61 3.09 -17.41 -7.00
C GLY A 61 1.76 -16.69 -6.67
N ILE A 62 1.77 -15.37 -6.43
CA ILE A 62 0.59 -14.65 -5.94
C ILE A 62 -0.57 -14.51 -6.94
N LEU A 63 -0.35 -14.78 -8.24
CA LEU A 63 -1.38 -14.64 -9.29
C LEU A 63 -2.61 -15.53 -9.08
N THR A 64 -2.41 -16.68 -8.46
CA THR A 64 -3.46 -17.69 -8.26
C THR A 64 -4.13 -17.57 -6.89
N LEU A 65 -3.62 -16.68 -6.03
CA LEU A 65 -4.15 -16.47 -4.70
C LEU A 65 -5.36 -15.54 -4.74
N GLY A 66 -6.41 -15.95 -4.02
CA GLY A 66 -7.55 -15.10 -3.75
C GLY A 66 -7.17 -13.89 -2.88
N GLY A 67 -8.01 -12.88 -2.95
CA GLY A 67 -7.89 -11.67 -2.15
C GLY A 67 -6.64 -10.83 -2.41
N THR A 68 -6.06 -10.29 -1.34
CA THR A 68 -4.79 -9.53 -1.37
C THR A 68 -3.77 -10.06 -0.37
N VAL A 69 -2.55 -10.34 -0.84
CA VAL A 69 -1.41 -10.76 -0.01
C VAL A 69 -0.96 -9.65 0.95
N LEU A 70 -1.30 -8.38 0.68
CA LEU A 70 -1.01 -7.28 1.58
C LEU A 70 -2.12 -7.08 2.63
N GLY A 71 -3.28 -7.72 2.50
CA GLY A 71 -4.44 -7.42 3.33
C GLY A 71 -5.09 -6.08 2.95
N THR A 72 -6.25 -5.78 3.55
CA THR A 72 -6.96 -4.52 3.28
C THR A 72 -7.69 -4.04 4.54
N SER A 73 -7.87 -2.72 4.66
CA SER A 73 -8.73 -2.12 5.67
C SER A 73 -9.55 -0.97 5.06
N ARG A 74 -10.57 -0.52 5.80
CA ARG A 74 -11.42 0.64 5.44
C ARG A 74 -11.11 1.87 6.29
N ILE A 75 -9.90 1.92 6.84
CA ILE A 75 -9.44 2.99 7.71
C ILE A 75 -9.26 4.28 6.90
N LYS A 76 -9.65 5.40 7.51
CA LYS A 76 -9.51 6.75 6.97
C LYS A 76 -8.47 7.50 7.80
N PRO A 77 -7.25 7.75 7.30
CA PRO A 77 -6.18 8.39 8.09
C PRO A 77 -6.61 9.69 8.77
N HIS A 78 -7.33 10.56 8.07
CA HIS A 78 -7.85 11.83 8.61
C HIS A 78 -8.94 11.70 9.69
N ARG A 79 -9.40 10.48 9.98
CA ARG A 79 -10.46 10.23 10.96
C ARG A 79 -10.37 8.79 11.49
N MET A 80 -9.28 8.47 12.19
CA MET A 80 -9.03 7.16 12.78
C MET A 80 -9.49 7.11 14.23
N GLU A 81 -10.07 5.98 14.65
CA GLU A 81 -10.33 5.71 16.06
C GLU A 81 -9.08 5.11 16.71
N VAL A 82 -8.52 5.79 17.69
CA VAL A 82 -7.34 5.39 18.45
C VAL A 82 -7.62 5.60 19.93
N GLY A 83 -7.66 4.51 20.70
CA GLY A 83 -7.93 4.57 22.14
C GLY A 83 -9.28 5.20 22.50
N GLY A 84 -10.32 4.97 21.68
CA GLY A 84 -11.66 5.53 21.87
C GLY A 84 -11.80 7.01 21.47
N ARG A 85 -10.76 7.62 20.88
CA ARG A 85 -10.80 9.00 20.37
C ARG A 85 -10.63 9.00 18.86
N ILE A 86 -11.27 9.96 18.20
CA ILE A 86 -11.09 10.20 16.77
C ILE A 86 -9.91 11.16 16.59
N LEU A 87 -8.89 10.73 15.86
CA LEU A 87 -7.67 11.50 15.56
C LEU A 87 -7.42 11.55 14.05
N ASP A 88 -6.79 12.63 13.61
CA ASP A 88 -6.19 12.72 12.27
C ASP A 88 -4.76 12.18 12.35
N MET A 89 -4.52 11.09 11.60
CA MET A 89 -3.24 10.37 11.54
C MET A 89 -2.53 10.59 10.20
N THR A 90 -2.91 11.61 9.44
CA THR A 90 -2.31 11.91 8.12
C THR A 90 -0.83 12.29 8.25
N GLU A 91 -0.46 13.04 9.28
CA GLU A 91 0.94 13.36 9.58
C GLU A 91 1.79 12.09 9.80
N ALA A 92 1.32 11.14 10.62
CA ALA A 92 2.03 9.87 10.83
C ALA A 92 2.19 9.06 9.52
N MET A 93 1.19 9.14 8.64
CA MET A 93 1.26 8.53 7.31
C MET A 93 2.35 9.18 6.44
N ILE A 94 2.45 10.51 6.46
CA ILE A 94 3.46 11.30 5.72
C ILE A 94 4.85 11.01 6.27
N GLU A 95 5.03 11.02 7.60
CA GLU A 95 6.31 10.70 8.24
C GLU A 95 6.82 9.32 7.82
N ASN A 96 5.95 8.31 7.78
CA ASN A 96 6.35 6.97 7.33
C ASN A 96 6.63 6.93 5.82
N PHE A 97 5.85 7.64 5.00
CA PHE A 97 6.13 7.78 3.57
C PHE A 97 7.53 8.36 3.33
N GLU A 98 7.89 9.42 4.05
CA GLU A 98 9.21 10.06 3.97
C GLU A 98 10.33 9.18 4.54
N ARG A 99 10.08 8.46 5.64
CA ARG A 99 11.00 7.51 6.27
C ARG A 99 11.39 6.37 5.32
N HIS A 100 10.46 5.94 4.46
CA HIS A 100 10.71 4.93 3.41
C HIS A 100 11.28 5.52 2.13
N HIS A 101 11.54 6.83 2.10
CA HIS A 101 12.05 7.57 0.95
C HIS A 101 11.21 7.34 -0.31
N LEU A 102 9.88 7.28 -0.15
CA LEU A 102 8.98 7.01 -1.26
C LEU A 102 8.87 8.23 -2.19
N ASP A 103 8.91 7.99 -3.49
CA ASP A 103 8.59 8.97 -4.53
C ASP A 103 7.09 8.99 -4.84
N ALA A 104 6.40 7.86 -4.65
CA ALA A 104 4.99 7.71 -4.98
C ALA A 104 4.34 6.58 -4.17
N LEU A 105 3.01 6.66 -4.04
CA LEU A 105 2.17 5.63 -3.43
C LEU A 105 1.13 5.13 -4.44
N VAL A 106 1.18 3.83 -4.75
CA VAL A 106 0.22 3.14 -5.60
C VAL A 106 -0.91 2.59 -4.74
N CYS A 107 -2.05 3.27 -4.75
CA CYS A 107 -3.24 2.86 -4.02
C CYS A 107 -4.16 2.01 -4.90
N ILE A 108 -4.34 0.74 -4.55
CA ILE A 108 -5.19 -0.20 -5.29
C ILE A 108 -6.50 -0.40 -4.52
N GLY A 109 -7.64 -0.09 -5.14
CA GLY A 109 -8.95 -0.28 -4.54
C GLY A 109 -10.08 0.47 -5.25
N GLY A 110 -11.26 0.45 -4.65
CA GLY A 110 -12.46 1.11 -5.20
C GLY A 110 -12.49 2.63 -5.00
N GLY A 111 -13.66 3.24 -5.24
CA GLY A 111 -13.82 4.70 -5.20
C GLY A 111 -13.48 5.35 -3.84
N GLY A 112 -13.65 4.64 -2.72
CA GLY A 112 -13.20 5.14 -1.40
C GLY A 112 -11.68 5.31 -1.34
N THR A 113 -10.94 4.32 -1.84
CA THR A 113 -9.48 4.33 -1.92
C THR A 113 -8.98 5.48 -2.80
N GLN A 114 -9.61 5.70 -3.96
CA GLN A 114 -9.28 6.81 -4.86
C GLN A 114 -9.52 8.18 -4.21
N LYS A 115 -10.63 8.35 -3.47
CA LYS A 115 -10.93 9.59 -2.73
C LYS A 115 -9.90 9.87 -1.63
N HIS A 116 -9.35 8.84 -1.01
CA HIS A 116 -8.27 9.00 -0.02
C HIS A 116 -6.93 9.30 -0.67
N ALA A 117 -6.64 8.69 -1.82
CA ALA A 117 -5.40 8.94 -2.57
C ALA A 117 -5.32 10.35 -3.19
N HIS A 118 -6.47 10.98 -3.48
CA HIS A 118 -6.49 12.35 -4.02
C HIS A 118 -6.23 13.42 -2.95
N ARG A 119 -6.60 13.15 -1.70
CA ARG A 119 -6.40 14.09 -0.59
C ARG A 119 -4.94 14.23 -0.25
#